data_AF-A0A538CW75-F1
#
_entry.id   AF-A0A538CW75-F1
#
_cell.length_a   1.000
_cell.length_b   1.000
_cell.length_c   1.000
_cell.angle_alpha   90.00
_cell.angle_beta   90.00
_cell.angle_gamma   90.00
#
_symmetry.space_group_name_H-M   'P 1'
#
loop_
_entity.id
_entity.type
_entity.pdbx_description
1 polymer ?
#
loop_
_entity_poly.entity_id
_entity_poly.type
_entity_poly.pdbx_seq_one_letter_code
_entity_poly.pdbx_strand_id
1 'polypeptide(L)'
;MPRAQSQLRALLASPRRPTWIIKAQSTKRWGLDRSGETDRLLRLNYRRVSRTCGVPVLLARDAGPRPDPSLREPCRPLPSFDFDF
;
A
#
# COMPACT_ATOMS: atom_id res chain seq x y z
N MET A 1 1.16 15.64 -7.42
CA MET A 1 -0.04 16.40 -7.00
C MET A 1 0.03 16.67 -5.49
N PRO A 2 0.28 17.91 -5.04
CA PRO A 2 0.49 18.21 -3.62
C PRO A 2 -0.70 17.86 -2.71
N ARG A 3 -1.93 18.08 -3.19
CA ARG A 3 -3.16 17.81 -2.43
C ARG A 3 -3.42 16.32 -2.19
N ALA A 4 -3.17 15.47 -3.19
CA ALA A 4 -3.30 14.02 -3.04
C ALA A 4 -2.30 13.47 -2.00
N GLN A 5 -1.09 14.02 -1.99
CA GLN A 5 -0.05 13.64 -1.02
C GLN A 5 -0.42 14.05 0.41
N SER A 6 -0.92 15.28 0.62
CA SER A 6 -1.34 15.73 1.95
C SER A 6 -2.57 14.98 2.46
N GLN A 7 -3.55 14.69 1.59
CA GLN A 7 -4.73 13.88 1.93
C GLN A 7 -4.35 12.46 2.34
N LEU A 8 -3.46 11.81 1.58
CA LEU A 8 -2.96 10.48 1.91
C LEU A 8 -2.28 10.47 3.29
N ARG A 9 -1.42 11.46 3.57
CA ARG A 9 -0.74 11.57 4.87
C ARG A 9 -1.71 11.78 6.02
N ALA A 10 -2.70 12.66 5.84
CA ALA A 10 -3.73 12.89 6.84
C ALA A 10 -4.52 11.60 7.14
N LEU A 11 -4.88 10.84 6.10
CA LEU A 11 -5.55 9.56 6.26
C LEU A 11 -4.68 8.55 7.04
N LEU A 12 -3.41 8.38 6.66
CA LEU A 12 -2.48 7.44 7.28
C LEU A 12 -2.15 7.78 8.75
N ALA A 13 -2.18 9.06 9.11
CA ALA A 13 -1.97 9.53 10.47
C ALA A 13 -3.23 9.45 11.35
N SER A 14 -4.41 9.26 10.75
CA SER A 14 -5.69 9.31 11.48
C SER A 14 -6.07 7.99 12.16
N PRO A 15 -7.03 8.01 13.10
CA PRO A 15 -7.69 6.79 13.60
C PRO A 15 -8.52 6.06 12.52
N ARG A 16 -8.89 6.75 11.44
CA ARG A 16 -9.64 6.18 10.30
C ARG A 16 -8.73 5.59 9.22
N ARG A 17 -7.44 5.40 9.54
CA ARG A 17 -6.48 4.81 8.61
C ARG A 17 -6.97 3.44 8.12
N PRO A 18 -6.68 3.06 6.86
CA PRO A 18 -7.07 1.75 6.35
C PRO A 18 -6.48 0.62 7.19
N THR A 19 -7.23 -0.46 7.38
CA THR A 19 -6.72 -1.68 8.01
C THR A 19 -5.64 -2.34 7.14
N TRP A 20 -5.82 -2.30 5.82
CA TRP A 20 -4.96 -2.95 4.83
C TRP A 20 -4.40 -1.94 3.84
N ILE A 21 -3.12 -2.11 3.48
CA ILE A 21 -2.47 -1.35 2.41
C ILE A 21 -1.75 -2.30 1.48
N ILE A 22 -2.01 -2.15 0.18
CA ILE A 22 -1.32 -2.84 -0.91
C ILE A 22 -0.45 -1.81 -1.64
N LYS A 23 0.87 -1.98 -1.59
CA LYS A 23 1.83 -1.08 -2.26
C LYS A 23 2.03 -1.48 -3.74
N ALA A 24 0.97 -1.44 -4.55
CA ALA A 24 1.01 -1.91 -5.95
C ALA A 24 2.08 -1.23 -6.81
N GLN A 25 2.33 0.07 -6.55
CA GLN A 25 3.40 0.82 -7.19
C GLN A 25 4.17 1.63 -6.16
N SER A 26 5.43 1.97 -6.47
CA SER A 26 6.26 2.81 -5.61
C SER A 26 5.64 4.20 -5.46
N THR A 27 5.44 4.66 -4.21
CA THR A 27 4.98 6.01 -3.89
C THR A 27 5.89 7.10 -4.45
N LYS A 28 7.19 6.78 -4.63
CA LYS A 28 8.16 7.68 -5.26
C LYS A 28 7.90 7.86 -6.76
N ARG A 29 7.52 6.78 -7.46
CA ARG A 29 7.28 6.79 -8.92
C ARG A 29 6.15 7.74 -9.32
N TRP A 30 5.18 7.94 -8.43
CA TRP A 30 4.03 8.84 -8.63
C TRP A 30 4.16 10.19 -7.92
N GLY A 31 5.32 10.47 -7.33
CA GLY A 31 5.56 11.71 -6.58
C GLY A 31 4.66 11.87 -5.34
N LEU A 32 4.11 10.78 -4.80
CA LEU A 32 3.27 10.74 -3.60
C LEU A 32 4.10 10.69 -2.31
N ASP A 33 5.43 10.63 -2.42
CA ASP A 33 6.31 10.65 -1.27
C ASP A 33 7.65 11.35 -1.52
N ARG A 34 7.59 12.61 -1.96
CA ARG A 34 8.79 13.41 -2.22
C ARG A 34 9.65 13.64 -0.97
N SER A 35 9.03 13.74 0.20
CA SER A 35 9.73 14.03 1.47
C SER A 35 10.03 12.78 2.32
N GLY A 36 9.62 11.58 1.90
CA GLY A 36 9.74 10.35 2.69
C GLY A 36 8.73 10.19 3.84
N GLU A 37 7.89 11.21 4.08
CA GLU A 37 6.91 11.20 5.18
C GLU A 37 5.83 10.14 5.00
N THR A 38 5.43 9.86 3.77
CA THR A 38 4.43 8.81 3.50
C THR A 38 5.01 7.45 3.86
N ASP A 39 6.26 7.16 3.48
CA ASP A 39 6.90 5.90 3.88
C ASP A 39 7.17 5.83 5.39
N ARG A 40 7.51 6.95 6.04
CA ARG A 40 7.62 7.02 7.50
C ARG A 40 6.30 6.64 8.19
N LEU A 41 5.17 7.22 7.78
CA LEU A 41 3.85 6.89 8.34
C LEU A 41 3.49 5.41 8.14
N LEU A 42 3.84 4.84 6.97
CA LEU A 42 3.62 3.43 6.70
C LEU A 42 4.46 2.53 7.62
N ARG A 43 5.73 2.85 7.86
CA ARG A 43 6.58 2.07 8.78
C ARG A 43 6.11 2.15 10.24
N LEU A 44 5.64 3.32 10.67
CA LEU A 44 5.14 3.56 12.01
C LEU A 44 3.83 2.82 12.26
N ASN A 45 2.84 2.98 11.38
CA ASN A 45 1.46 2.54 11.66
C ASN A 45 1.13 1.14 11.11
N TYR A 46 2.00 0.57 10.26
CA TYR A 46 1.75 -0.72 9.62
C TYR A 46 2.91 -1.70 9.79
N ARG A 47 2.57 -2.99 9.77
CA ARG A 47 3.51 -4.11 9.67
C ARG A 47 3.31 -4.83 8.35
N ARG A 48 4.39 -5.28 7.71
CA ARG A 48 4.27 -6.16 6.54
C ARG A 48 3.88 -7.56 7.01
N VAL A 49 2.83 -8.13 6.42
CA VAL A 49 2.39 -9.49 6.76
C VAL A 49 2.64 -10.48 5.64
N SER A 50 2.62 -10.04 4.38
CA SER A 50 2.88 -10.91 3.24
C SER A 50 3.28 -10.14 1.98
N ARG A 51 3.48 -10.88 0.89
CA ARG A 51 3.62 -10.36 -0.46
C ARG A 51 2.63 -11.09 -1.36
N THR A 52 1.81 -10.33 -2.09
CA THR A 52 0.93 -10.86 -3.14
C THR A 52 1.48 -10.38 -4.47
N CYS A 53 1.93 -11.30 -5.33
CA CYS A 53 2.45 -10.97 -6.67
C CYS A 53 3.69 -10.05 -6.62
N GLY A 54 4.56 -10.26 -5.64
CA GLY A 54 5.70 -9.38 -5.38
C GLY A 54 5.34 -8.03 -4.75
N VAL A 55 4.03 -7.73 -4.60
CA VAL A 55 3.52 -6.51 -3.99
C VAL A 55 3.44 -6.66 -2.47
N PRO A 56 4.06 -5.78 -1.68
CA PRO A 56 3.94 -5.81 -0.22
C PRO A 56 2.51 -5.57 0.25
N VAL A 57 2.02 -6.45 1.13
CA VAL A 57 0.77 -6.27 1.85
C VAL A 57 1.08 -5.87 3.30
N LEU A 58 0.51 -4.74 3.71
CA LEU A 58 0.69 -4.15 5.02
C LEU A 58 -0.61 -4.19 5.81
N LEU A 59 -0.51 -4.54 7.10
CA LEU A 59 -1.60 -4.57 8.06
C LEU A 59 -1.36 -3.50 9.12
N ALA A 60 -2.41 -2.75 9.47
CA ALA A 60 -2.36 -1.77 10.54
C ALA A 60 -1.91 -2.44 11.86
N ARG A 61 -1.01 -1.80 12.61
CA ARG A 61 -0.39 -2.43 13.78
C ARG A 61 -1.37 -2.72 14.91
N ASP A 62 -2.38 -1.87 15.07
CA ASP A 62 -3.48 -2.01 16.01
C ASP A 62 -4.59 -2.96 15.54
N ALA A 63 -4.51 -3.48 14.31
CA ALA A 63 -5.40 -4.54 13.89
C ALA A 63 -5.04 -5.84 14.63
N GLY A 64 -6.06 -6.47 15.21
CA GLY A 64 -5.97 -7.82 15.75
C GLY A 64 -5.61 -8.87 14.69
N PRO A 65 -5.58 -10.17 15.06
CA PRO A 65 -5.28 -11.24 14.12
C PRO A 65 -6.18 -11.17 12.88
N ARG A 66 -5.57 -11.27 11.69
CA ARG A 66 -6.27 -11.31 10.41
C ARG A 66 -5.70 -12.43 9.55
N PRO A 67 -6.52 -13.10 8.72
CA PRO A 67 -6.04 -14.09 7.78
C PRO A 67 -5.07 -13.44 6.79
N ASP A 68 -3.98 -14.15 6.45
CA ASP A 68 -3.02 -13.69 5.46
C ASP A 68 -3.63 -13.75 4.05
N PRO A 69 -3.75 -12.63 3.33
CA PRO A 69 -4.33 -12.59 1.99
C PRO A 69 -3.50 -13.34 0.93
N SER A 70 -2.23 -13.65 1.19
CA SER A 70 -1.38 -14.39 0.25
C SER A 70 -1.68 -15.89 0.20
N LEU A 71 -2.44 -16.43 1.16
CA LEU A 71 -2.73 -17.85 1.25
C LEU A 71 -3.79 -18.35 0.26
N ARG A 72 -4.50 -17.46 -0.44
CA ARG A 72 -5.74 -17.84 -1.15
C ARG A 72 -5.66 -17.91 -2.67
N GLU A 73 -4.82 -17.13 -3.34
CA GLU A 73 -4.83 -17.12 -4.81
C GLU A 73 -3.43 -16.99 -5.42
N PRO A 74 -3.07 -17.86 -6.38
CA PRO A 74 -1.88 -17.65 -7.18
C PRO A 74 -2.05 -16.38 -8.01
N CYS A 75 -0.97 -15.64 -8.12
CA CYS A 75 -0.91 -14.46 -8.96
C CYS A 75 -1.07 -14.84 -10.42
N ARG A 76 -2.28 -14.64 -10.95
CA ARG A 76 -2.48 -14.69 -12.38
C ARG A 76 -1.81 -13.43 -12.96
N PRO A 77 -0.85 -13.56 -13.89
CA PRO A 77 -0.35 -12.40 -14.61
C PRO A 77 -1.55 -11.71 -15.26
N LEU A 78 -1.64 -10.39 -15.10
CA LEU A 78 -2.60 -9.61 -15.87
C LEU A 78 -2.32 -9.90 -17.35
N PRO A 79 -3.34 -10.15 -18.20
CA PRO A 79 -3.11 -10.24 -19.63
C PRO A 79 -2.37 -8.97 -20.07
N SER A 80 -1.33 -9.14 -20.89
CA SER A 80 -0.67 -8.02 -21.54
C SER A 80 -1.75 -7.26 -22.32
N PHE A 81 -2.11 -6.08 -21.84
CA PHE A 81 -2.90 -5.14 -22.62
C PHE A 81 -1.94 -4.53 -23.64
N ASP A 82 -1.91 -5.11 -24.84
CA ASP A 82 -1.34 -4.45 -26.01
C ASP A 82 -2.26 -3.27 -26.32
N PHE A 83 -1.89 -2.08 -25.84
CA PHE A 83 -2.48 -0.84 -26.31
C PHE A 83 -1.77 -0.48 -27.61
N ASP A 84 -2.29 -0.99 -28.73
CA ASP A 84 -2.01 -0.41 -30.03
C ASP A 84 -2.63 1.01 -30.07
N PHE A 85 -1.76 2.01 -30.21
CA PHE A 85 -2.11 3.41 -30.50
C PHE A 85 -1.81 3.72 -31.96
#